data_AF-A0A354V1F7-F1
#
_entry.id   AF-A0A354V1F7-F1
#
_cell.length_a   1.000
_cell.length_b   1.000
_cell.length_c   1.000
_cell.angle_alpha   90.00
_cell.angle_beta   90.00
_cell.angle_gamma   90.00
#
_symmetry.space_group_name_H-M   'P 1'
#
loop_
_entity.id
_entity.type
_entity.pdbx_description
1 polymer ?
#
loop_
_entity_poly.entity_id
_entity_poly.type
_entity_poly.pdbx_seq_one_letter_code
_entity_poly.pdbx_strand_id
1 'polypeptide(L)' 'MIRHISPDNAPLDVNALPARLTRAAAAAVVTQHFFPVSPRTLERWPLATRRVNGKALIEAKDLIALAQSKLENAPALA' A
#
# COMPACT_ATOMS: atom_id res chain seq x y z
N MET A 1 -18.01 -12.02 26.30
CA MET A 1 -17.66 -10.85 25.47
C MET A 1 -16.34 -11.16 24.76
N ILE A 2 -16.38 -11.92 23.65
CA ILE A 2 -15.16 -12.33 22.93
C ILE A 2 -15.06 -11.46 21.68
N ARG A 3 -14.08 -10.56 21.65
CA ARG A 3 -13.69 -9.85 20.42
C ARG A 3 -13.12 -10.90 19.47
N HIS A 4 -13.85 -11.18 18.40
CA HIS A 4 -13.36 -11.96 17.27
C HIS A 4 -12.24 -11.15 16.61
N ILE A 5 -10.99 -11.36 17.03
CA ILE A 5 -9.82 -10.87 16.30
C ILE A 5 -9.71 -11.74 15.04
N SER A 6 -10.08 -11.18 13.88
CA SER A 6 -9.81 -11.85 12.61
C SER A 6 -8.29 -12.07 12.49
N PRO A 7 -7.81 -13.30 12.21
CA PRO A 7 -6.38 -13.57 12.01
C PRO A 7 -5.81 -12.88 10.74
N ASP A 8 -6.68 -12.28 9.93
CA ASP A 8 -6.38 -11.59 8.68
C ASP A 8 -6.01 -10.10 8.86
N ASN A 9 -5.61 -9.69 10.08
CA ASN A 9 -5.11 -8.33 10.33
C ASN A 9 -3.71 -8.38 10.96
N ALA A 10 -2.86 -9.29 10.48
CA ALA A 10 -1.45 -9.25 10.82
C ALA A 10 -0.88 -7.90 10.32
N PRO A 11 -0.23 -7.11 11.21
CA PRO A 11 0.38 -5.86 10.78
C PRO A 11 1.38 -6.17 9.66
N LEU A 12 1.31 -5.38 8.59
CA LEU A 12 2.20 -5.54 7.45
C LEU A 12 3.64 -5.39 7.93
N ASP A 13 4.41 -6.45 7.79
CA ASP A 13 5.82 -6.40 8.17
C ASP A 13 6.59 -5.66 7.08
N VAL A 14 6.66 -4.33 7.23
CA VAL A 14 7.29 -3.44 6.26
C VAL A 14 8.77 -3.77 6.03
N ASN A 15 9.40 -4.50 6.97
CA ASN A 15 10.78 -4.97 6.86
C ASN A 15 10.91 -6.23 6.00
N ALA A 16 9.84 -6.99 5.81
CA ALA A 16 9.81 -8.14 4.90
C ALA A 16 9.63 -7.72 3.43
N LEU A 17 9.18 -6.49 3.17
CA LEU A 17 9.06 -5.94 1.83
C LEU A 17 10.39 -5.38 1.33
N PRO A 18 10.69 -5.51 0.02
CA PRO A 18 11.76 -4.76 -0.60
C PRO A 18 11.60 -3.27 -0.31
N ALA A 19 12.70 -2.58 0.02
CA ALA A 19 12.68 -1.14 0.31
C ALA A 19 12.03 -0.33 -0.82
N ARG A 20 12.19 -0.80 -2.06
CA ARG A 20 11.64 -0.20 -3.27
C ARG A 20 10.82 -1.21 -4.07
N LEU A 21 9.63 -0.79 -4.47
CA LEU A 21 8.68 -1.58 -5.24
C LEU A 21 8.45 -0.95 -6.61
N THR A 22 8.27 -1.77 -7.64
CA THR A 22 7.72 -1.29 -8.90
C THR A 22 6.24 -0.94 -8.72
N ARG A 23 5.66 -0.13 -9.62
CA ARG A 23 4.22 0.19 -9.57
C ARG A 23 3.31 -1.05 -9.55
N ALA A 24 3.68 -2.09 -10.28
CA ALA A 24 2.95 -3.35 -10.30
C ALA A 24 3.00 -4.06 -8.95
N ALA A 25 4.20 -4.17 -8.37
CA ALA A 25 4.38 -4.77 -7.05
C ALA A 25 3.70 -3.95 -5.95
N ALA A 26 3.81 -2.62 -6.01
CA ALA A 26 3.13 -1.71 -5.10
C ALA A 26 1.61 -1.88 -5.12
N ALA A 27 1.01 -2.00 -6.32
CA ALA A 27 -0.43 -2.22 -6.44
C ALA A 27 -0.86 -3.57 -5.86
N ALA A 28 -0.06 -4.61 -6.08
CA ALA A 28 -0.31 -5.93 -5.50
C ALA A 28 -0.26 -5.90 -3.96
N VAL A 29 0.74 -5.22 -3.38
CA VAL A 29 0.87 -5.06 -1.92
C VAL A 29 -0.33 -4.31 -1.36
N VAL A 30 -0.72 -3.17 -1.97
CA VAL A 30 -1.86 -2.39 -1.48
C VAL A 30 -3.17 -3.17 -1.60
N THR A 31 -3.36 -3.89 -2.70
CA THR A 31 -4.56 -4.71 -2.93
C THR A 31 -4.69 -5.86 -1.94
N GLN A 32 -3.59 -6.51 -1.58
CA GLN A 32 -3.58 -7.63 -0.63
C GLN A 32 -3.88 -7.21 0.81
N HIS A 33 -3.63 -5.94 1.16
CA HIS A 33 -3.55 -5.54 2.56
C HIS A 33 -4.41 -4.35 2.97
N PHE A 34 -4.85 -3.53 2.02
CA PHE A 34 -5.65 -2.34 2.31
C PHE A 34 -6.95 -2.34 1.51
N PHE A 35 -6.83 -2.17 0.20
CA PHE A 35 -7.97 -2.07 -0.71
C PHE A 35 -7.52 -2.28 -2.15
N PRO A 36 -8.40 -2.78 -3.03
CA PRO A 36 -8.07 -3.02 -4.42
C PRO A 36 -7.66 -1.73 -5.13
N VAL A 37 -6.47 -1.74 -5.73
CA VAL A 37 -5.93 -0.60 -6.48
C VAL A 37 -5.20 -1.08 -7.72
N SER A 38 -5.38 -0.35 -8.83
CA SER A 38 -4.65 -0.63 -10.07
C SER A 38 -3.28 0.06 -10.09
N PRO A 39 -2.27 -0.48 -10.80
CA PRO A 39 -1.00 0.21 -11.02
C PRO A 39 -1.16 1.60 -11.65
N ARG A 40 -2.17 1.77 -12.51
CA ARG A 40 -2.55 3.06 -13.13
C ARG A 40 -3.03 4.07 -12.09
N THR A 41 -3.80 3.63 -11.10
CA THR A 41 -4.27 4.50 -10.02
C THR A 41 -3.10 5.00 -9.18
N LEU A 42 -2.10 4.16 -8.92
CA LEU A 42 -0.88 4.57 -8.18
C LEU A 42 -0.05 5.62 -8.91
N GLU A 43 -0.19 5.79 -10.23
CA GLU A 43 0.50 6.85 -10.98
C GLU A 43 0.04 8.24 -10.57
N ARG A 44 -1.20 8.36 -10.05
CA ARG A 44 -1.79 9.61 -9.58
C ARG A 44 -1.55 9.85 -8.10
N TRP A 45 -0.97 8.90 -7.39
CA TRP A 45 -0.69 9.07 -5.97
C TRP A 45 0.53 9.99 -5.81
N PRO A 46 0.53 10.89 -4.81
CA PRO A 46 1.65 11.78 -4.52
C PRO A 46 2.81 11.03 -3.84
N LEU A 47 3.30 9.97 -4.48
CA LEU A 47 4.41 9.16 -4.00
C LEU A 47 5.72 9.59 -4.68
N ALA A 48 6.80 9.67 -3.90
CA ALA A 48 8.12 9.85 -4.45
C ALA A 48 8.48 8.64 -5.34
N THR A 49 8.80 8.90 -6.61
CA THR A 49 9.25 7.85 -7.53
C THR A 49 10.69 8.09 -7.94
N ARG A 50 11.52 7.06 -7.81
CA ARG A 50 12.89 7.06 -8.32
C ARG A 50 12.94 6.23 -9.59
N ARG A 51 13.47 6.79 -10.67
CA ARG A 51 13.70 6.04 -11.91
C ARG A 51 15.09 5.41 -11.86
N VAL A 52 15.15 4.08 -12.01
CA VAL A 52 16.41 3.32 -12.12
C VAL A 52 16.28 2.42 -13.35
N ASN A 53 17.19 2.56 -14.31
CA ASN A 53 17.16 1.79 -15.58
C ASN A 53 15.80 1.82 -16.28
N GLY A 54 15.17 3.00 -16.34
CA GLY A 54 13.85 3.20 -16.96
C GLY A 54 12.65 2.72 -16.14
N LYS A 55 12.86 2.08 -14.98
CA LYS A 55 11.78 1.59 -14.10
C LYS A 55 11.47 2.60 -13.00
N ALA A 56 10.20 2.95 -12.84
CA ALA A 56 9.73 3.76 -11.72
C ALA A 56 9.60 2.89 -10.46
N LEU A 57 10.39 3.22 -9.45
CA LEU A 57 10.41 2.57 -8.14
C LEU A 57 9.82 3.50 -7.08
N ILE A 58 9.02 2.94 -6.20
CA ILE A 58 8.31 3.60 -5.10
C ILE A 58 8.88 3.06 -3.78
N GLU A 59 9.12 3.93 -2.81
CA GLU A 59 9.52 3.50 -1.46
C GLU A 59 8.35 2.80 -0.75
N ALA A 60 8.59 1.58 -0.26
CA ALA A 60 7.54 0.76 0.36
C ALA A 60 6.94 1.42 1.60
N LYS A 61 7.76 2.12 2.40
CA LYS A 61 7.31 2.83 3.61
C LYS A 61 6.31 3.94 3.29
N ASP A 62 6.60 4.77 2.30
CA ASP A 62 5.72 5.86 1.88
C ASP A 62 4.41 5.33 1.28
N LEU A 63 4.50 4.24 0.51
CA LEU A 63 3.33 3.56 -0.05
C LEU A 63 2.36 3.10 1.05
N ILE A 64 2.90 2.44 2.08
CA ILE A 64 2.13 1.88 3.19
C ILE A 64 1.52 2.99 4.05
N ALA A 65 2.31 4.01 4.39
CA ALA A 65 1.83 5.16 5.15
C ALA A 65 0.67 5.88 4.43
N LEU A 66 0.80 6.08 3.11
CA LEU A 66 -0.25 6.74 2.33
C LEU A 66 -1.49 5.85 2.14
N ALA A 67 -1.31 4.54 1.94
CA ALA A 67 -2.42 3.60 1.82
C ALA A 67 -3.22 3.53 3.13
N GLN A 68 -2.54 3.42 4.27
CA GLN A 68 -3.15 3.48 5.60
C GLN A 68 -3.92 4.79 5.80
N SER A 69 -3.30 5.94 5.52
CA SER A 69 -3.95 7.25 5.64
C SER A 69 -5.21 7.36 4.77
N LYS A 70 -5.18 6.83 3.54
CA LYS A 70 -6.36 6.81 2.66
C LYS A 70 -7.48 5.92 3.20
N LEU A 71 -7.15 4.78 3.80
CA LEU A 71 -8.12 3.89 4.43
C LEU A 71 -8.77 4.55 5.65
N GLU A 72 -7.97 5.22 6.49
CA GLU A 72 -8.44 5.91 7.69
C GLU A 72 -9.30 7.14 7.39
N ASN A 73 -9.01 7.84 6.29
CA ASN A 73 -9.79 9.01 5.83
C ASN A 73 -10.92 8.63 4.86
N ALA A 74 -11.14 7.34 4.60
CA ALA A 74 -12.26 6.91 3.78
C ALA A 74 -13.57 7.30 4.50
N PRO A 75 -14.54 7.91 3.79
CA PRO A 75 -15.82 8.24 4.41
C PRO A 75 -16.48 6.94 4.89
N ALA A 76 -16.83 6.90 6.18
CA ALA A 76 -17.67 5.84 6.69
C ALA A 76 -19.00 5.88 5.93
N LEU A 77 -19.42 4.74 5.36
CA LEU A 77 -20.80 4.59 4.89
C LEU A 77 -21.70 4.75 6.12
N ALA A 78 -22.35 5.90 6.22
CA ALA A 78 -23.37 6.22 7.22
C ALA A 78 -24.73 5.63 6.82
#